data_AF-A0A6J7DGQ5-F1
#
_entry.id   AF-A0A6J7DGQ5-F1
#
_cell.length_a   1.000
_cell.length_b   1.000
_cell.length_c   1.000
_cell.angle_alpha   90.00
_cell.angle_beta   90.00
_cell.angle_gamma   90.00
#
_symmetry.space_group_name_H-M   'P 1'
#
loop_
_entity.id
_entity.type
_entity.pdbx_description
1 polymer ?
#
loop_
_entity_poly.entity_id
_entity_poly.type
_entity_poly.pdbx_seq_one_letter_code
_entity_poly.pdbx_strand_id
1 'polypeptide(L)'
;MFRDVVQTNATLPAVDAADVATVLERFGDFRTVKIKVAEPGQGLADDIGRVRAARDFVGAGGRVRIDANGGWNVDEAEHAIRSLEHFDLEYVEQPCTSVDELYEIRSRVHGLGIAIAADESVRKAADPVAVARAGAADILVIKVAPLGGVRRALDIIDEAGLPVVVSSALESSIGLGASVDLAMRIEQLDYDCGIATNVLFERDIIPPVTDFGTFAATPGMVDERAADELRVSPEREQWWRDRAARCLALL
;
A
#
# COMPACT_ATOMS: atom_id res chain seq x y z
N MET A 1 8.24 2.49 -21.18
CA MET A 1 7.14 2.93 -20.33
C MET A 1 5.85 2.48 -21.00
N PHE A 2 4.93 1.90 -20.25
CA PHE A 2 3.68 1.33 -20.75
C PHE A 2 2.46 2.25 -20.56
N ARG A 3 2.62 3.34 -19.79
CA ARG A 3 1.59 4.34 -19.52
C ARG A 3 2.21 5.70 -19.18
N ASP A 4 1.44 6.76 -19.41
CA ASP A 4 1.81 8.15 -19.08
C ASP A 4 1.23 8.62 -17.73
N VAL A 5 0.22 7.89 -17.24
CA VAL A 5 -0.52 8.20 -16.00
C VAL A 5 -0.67 6.94 -15.18
N VAL A 6 -0.51 7.06 -13.85
CA VAL A 6 -0.75 5.98 -12.88
C VAL A 6 -1.98 6.32 -12.05
N GLN A 7 -2.99 5.43 -12.09
CA GLN A 7 -4.18 5.53 -11.24
C GLN A 7 -3.82 5.17 -9.80
N THR A 8 -4.43 5.82 -8.81
CA THR A 8 -4.16 5.57 -7.39
C THR A 8 -5.39 5.18 -6.58
N ASN A 9 -5.15 4.55 -5.43
CA ASN A 9 -6.17 4.37 -4.41
C ASN A 9 -5.99 5.38 -3.27
N ALA A 10 -7.11 5.76 -2.64
CA ALA A 10 -7.08 6.43 -1.35
C ALA A 10 -6.59 5.46 -0.26
N THR A 11 -5.83 5.98 0.70
CA THR A 11 -5.33 5.19 1.85
C THR A 11 -6.03 5.68 3.11
N LEU A 12 -6.90 4.85 3.67
CA LEU A 12 -7.71 5.16 4.85
C LEU A 12 -7.06 4.54 6.10
N PRO A 13 -6.50 5.35 7.02
CA PRO A 13 -5.96 4.85 8.29
C PRO A 13 -7.05 4.32 9.22
N ALA A 14 -6.64 3.76 10.37
CA ALA A 14 -7.53 3.24 11.39
C ALA A 14 -8.25 4.35 12.19
N VAL A 15 -9.13 5.09 11.51
CA VAL A 15 -9.97 6.15 12.10
C VAL A 15 -11.36 5.63 12.46
N ASP A 16 -12.11 6.40 13.25
CA ASP A 16 -13.50 6.10 13.53
C ASP A 16 -14.36 6.24 12.27
N ALA A 17 -15.45 5.48 12.20
CA ALA A 17 -16.36 5.49 11.05
C ALA A 17 -16.90 6.89 10.71
N ALA A 18 -17.04 7.76 11.72
CA ALA A 18 -17.50 9.13 11.56
C ALA A 18 -16.50 10.04 10.83
N ASP A 19 -15.20 9.71 10.89
CA ASP A 19 -14.13 10.52 10.30
C ASP A 19 -13.75 10.06 8.89
N VAL A 20 -14.32 8.96 8.40
CA VAL A 20 -13.97 8.35 7.11
C VAL A 20 -14.15 9.33 5.96
N ALA A 21 -15.29 10.02 5.88
CA ALA A 21 -15.55 10.98 4.80
C ALA A 21 -14.52 12.12 4.81
N THR A 22 -14.25 12.70 5.98
CA THR A 22 -13.26 13.77 6.16
C THR A 22 -11.86 13.37 5.70
N VAL A 23 -11.45 12.12 5.97
CA VAL A 23 -10.15 11.62 5.50
C VAL A 23 -10.16 11.42 3.98
N LEU A 24 -11.22 10.80 3.45
CA LEU A 24 -11.30 10.44 2.04
C LEU A 24 -11.43 11.66 1.11
N GLU A 25 -12.12 12.72 1.53
CA GLU A 25 -12.24 13.98 0.77
C GLU A 25 -10.87 14.61 0.42
N ARG A 26 -9.84 14.36 1.22
CA ARG A 26 -8.47 14.88 0.98
C ARG A 26 -7.81 14.27 -0.25
N PHE A 27 -8.28 13.12 -0.74
CA PHE A 27 -7.71 12.41 -1.88
C PHE A 27 -8.25 12.89 -3.23
N GLY A 28 -9.30 13.72 -3.25
CA GLY A 28 -9.89 14.22 -4.50
C GLY A 28 -10.68 13.14 -5.22
N ASP A 29 -10.49 13.02 -6.54
CA ASP A 29 -11.17 12.03 -7.37
C ASP A 29 -10.43 10.69 -7.32
N PHE A 30 -11.11 9.65 -6.84
CA PHE A 30 -10.58 8.29 -6.82
C PHE A 30 -11.74 7.29 -6.84
N ARG A 31 -11.48 6.09 -7.34
CA ARG A 31 -12.47 5.00 -7.37
C ARG A 31 -12.16 3.87 -6.40
N THR A 32 -10.96 3.84 -5.82
CA THR A 32 -10.49 2.73 -5.00
C THR A 32 -10.00 3.22 -3.65
N VAL A 33 -10.38 2.54 -2.57
CA VAL A 33 -9.92 2.82 -1.20
C VAL A 33 -9.28 1.57 -0.60
N LYS A 34 -8.11 1.74 0.03
CA LYS A 34 -7.48 0.73 0.89
C LYS A 34 -7.63 1.13 2.34
N ILE A 35 -8.22 0.24 3.14
CA ILE A 35 -8.67 0.51 4.50
C ILE A 35 -7.82 -0.28 5.48
N LYS A 36 -7.19 0.42 6.44
CA LYS A 36 -6.53 -0.24 7.55
C LYS A 36 -7.56 -0.95 8.44
N VAL A 37 -7.31 -2.22 8.73
CA VAL A 37 -8.05 -3.05 9.68
C VAL A 37 -7.07 -3.75 10.64
N ALA A 38 -7.58 -4.42 11.67
CA ALA A 38 -6.74 -5.09 12.67
C ALA A 38 -5.76 -4.13 13.39
N GLU A 39 -6.21 -2.89 13.64
CA GLU A 39 -5.38 -1.92 14.35
C GLU A 39 -5.27 -2.29 15.84
N PRO A 40 -4.05 -2.32 16.42
CA PRO A 40 -3.88 -2.54 17.85
C PRO A 40 -4.72 -1.57 18.69
N GLY A 41 -5.59 -2.11 19.54
CA GLY A 41 -6.49 -1.34 20.40
C GLY A 41 -7.89 -1.09 19.82
N GLN A 42 -8.17 -1.55 18.61
CA GLN A 42 -9.50 -1.56 18.00
C GLN A 42 -10.00 -3.00 17.81
N GLY A 43 -11.30 -3.17 17.63
CA GLY A 43 -11.94 -4.46 17.39
C GLY A 43 -12.59 -4.59 16.01
N LEU A 44 -13.04 -5.80 15.68
CA LEU A 44 -13.71 -6.08 14.40
C LEU A 44 -14.95 -5.21 14.16
N ALA A 45 -15.66 -4.80 15.23
CA ALA A 45 -16.80 -3.89 15.10
C ALA A 45 -16.39 -2.51 14.56
N ASP A 46 -15.22 -2.01 14.97
CA ASP A 46 -14.66 -0.73 14.50
C ASP A 46 -14.27 -0.87 13.02
N ASP A 47 -13.62 -1.98 12.67
CA ASP A 47 -13.25 -2.31 11.29
C ASP A 47 -14.49 -2.39 10.38
N ILE A 48 -15.55 -3.10 10.79
CA ILE A 48 -16.82 -3.16 10.05
C ILE A 48 -17.44 -1.77 9.89
N GLY A 49 -17.42 -0.96 10.95
CA GLY A 49 -17.90 0.42 10.92
C GLY A 49 -17.17 1.26 9.86
N ARG A 50 -15.84 1.16 9.84
CA ARG A 50 -14.97 1.88 8.90
C ARG A 50 -15.15 1.40 7.47
N VAL A 51 -15.17 0.09 7.23
CA VAL A 51 -15.33 -0.50 5.90
C VAL A 51 -16.70 -0.15 5.32
N ARG A 52 -17.76 -0.21 6.12
CA ARG A 52 -19.10 0.24 5.71
C ARG A 52 -19.12 1.71 5.31
N ALA A 53 -18.59 2.58 6.16
CA ALA A 53 -18.55 4.02 5.87
C ALA A 53 -17.76 4.33 4.58
N ALA A 54 -16.65 3.63 4.35
CA ALA A 54 -15.86 3.78 3.15
C ALA A 54 -16.58 3.23 1.90
N ARG A 55 -17.25 2.08 2.00
CA ARG A 55 -18.09 1.52 0.93
C ARG A 55 -19.22 2.47 0.56
N ASP A 56 -19.91 3.05 1.56
CA ASP A 56 -20.95 4.04 1.33
C ASP A 56 -20.40 5.29 0.63
N PHE A 57 -19.18 5.73 0.99
CA PHE A 57 -18.51 6.87 0.38
C PHE A 57 -18.16 6.64 -1.10
N VAL A 58 -17.52 5.52 -1.44
CA VAL A 58 -17.08 5.22 -2.83
C VAL A 58 -18.21 4.67 -3.71
N GLY A 59 -19.34 4.31 -3.12
CA GLY A 59 -20.51 3.78 -3.81
C GLY A 59 -20.31 2.36 -4.38
N ALA A 60 -21.33 1.88 -5.09
CA ALA A 60 -21.35 0.51 -5.63
C ALA A 60 -20.35 0.26 -6.77
N GLY A 61 -19.93 1.32 -7.48
CA GLY A 61 -18.92 1.23 -8.53
C GLY A 61 -17.47 1.40 -8.03
N GLY A 62 -17.30 1.82 -6.78
CA GLY A 62 -16.00 1.94 -6.15
C GLY A 62 -15.43 0.59 -5.74
N ARG A 63 -14.13 0.54 -5.48
CA ARG A 63 -13.42 -0.68 -5.07
C ARG A 63 -12.86 -0.53 -3.67
N VAL A 64 -13.07 -1.56 -2.86
CA VAL A 64 -12.68 -1.56 -1.46
C VAL A 64 -11.66 -2.65 -1.22
N ARG A 65 -10.54 -2.28 -0.60
CA ARG A 65 -9.49 -3.20 -0.16
C ARG A 65 -9.32 -3.04 1.33
N ILE A 66 -8.92 -4.11 2.01
CA ILE A 66 -8.54 -4.04 3.44
C ILE A 66 -7.10 -4.48 3.61
N ASP A 67 -6.41 -3.90 4.60
CA ASP A 67 -5.01 -4.21 4.93
C ASP A 67 -4.89 -4.46 6.43
N ALA A 68 -4.57 -5.71 6.79
CA ALA A 68 -4.44 -6.14 8.17
C ALA A 68 -2.99 -6.08 8.68
N ASN A 69 -2.00 -5.90 7.81
CA ASN A 69 -0.56 -5.94 8.14
C ASN A 69 -0.12 -7.14 8.99
N GLY A 70 -0.71 -8.31 8.74
CA GLY A 70 -0.48 -9.55 9.48
C GLY A 70 -1.09 -9.57 10.88
N GLY A 71 -2.06 -8.69 11.14
CA GLY A 71 -2.65 -8.47 12.47
C GLY A 71 -3.59 -9.57 12.96
N TRP A 72 -3.89 -10.58 12.13
CA TRP A 72 -4.76 -11.71 12.49
C TRP A 72 -4.01 -13.04 12.47
N ASN A 73 -4.40 -13.95 13.35
CA ASN A 73 -4.21 -15.38 13.09
C ASN A 73 -5.21 -15.90 12.04
N VAL A 74 -5.07 -17.15 11.60
CA VAL A 74 -5.91 -17.72 10.52
C VAL A 74 -7.41 -17.71 10.86
N ASP A 75 -7.79 -18.06 12.10
CA ASP A 75 -9.20 -18.14 12.50
C ASP A 75 -9.81 -16.74 12.63
N GLU A 76 -9.06 -15.77 13.17
CA GLU A 76 -9.44 -14.36 13.21
C GLU A 76 -9.61 -13.78 11.80
N ALA A 77 -8.68 -14.09 10.89
CA ALA A 77 -8.75 -13.65 9.50
C ALA A 77 -9.98 -14.23 8.80
N GLU A 78 -10.26 -15.52 8.97
CA GLU A 78 -11.46 -16.13 8.38
C GLU A 78 -12.74 -15.46 8.91
N HIS A 79 -12.81 -15.24 10.23
CA HIS A 79 -13.96 -14.60 10.85
C HIS A 79 -14.16 -13.16 10.36
N ALA A 80 -13.08 -12.38 10.25
CA ALA A 80 -13.12 -11.01 9.77
C ALA A 80 -13.50 -10.93 8.30
N ILE A 81 -12.88 -11.75 7.43
CA ILE A 81 -13.16 -11.76 5.99
C ILE A 81 -14.62 -12.12 5.72
N ARG A 82 -15.17 -13.15 6.38
CA ARG A 82 -16.59 -13.52 6.26
C ARG A 82 -17.52 -12.41 6.74
N SER A 83 -17.10 -11.68 7.77
CA SER A 83 -17.88 -10.54 8.30
C SER A 83 -17.85 -9.32 7.38
N LEU A 84 -16.84 -9.22 6.49
CA LEU A 84 -16.64 -8.09 5.58
C LEU A 84 -16.97 -8.41 4.12
N GLU A 85 -17.21 -9.67 3.76
CA GLU A 85 -17.40 -10.13 2.36
C GLU A 85 -18.53 -9.40 1.64
N HIS A 86 -19.60 -9.03 2.36
CA HIS A 86 -20.77 -8.35 1.82
C HIS A 86 -20.49 -6.90 1.39
N PHE A 87 -19.29 -6.36 1.67
CA PHE A 87 -18.83 -5.06 1.19
C PHE A 87 -18.12 -5.11 -0.17
N ASP A 88 -18.12 -6.27 -0.85
CA ASP A 88 -17.53 -6.46 -2.19
C ASP A 88 -16.05 -6.05 -2.22
N LEU A 89 -15.22 -6.82 -1.51
CA LEU A 89 -13.80 -6.55 -1.37
C LEU A 89 -13.04 -6.95 -2.64
N GLU A 90 -12.20 -6.05 -3.17
CA GLU A 90 -11.30 -6.36 -4.30
C GLU A 90 -10.20 -7.33 -3.86
N TYR A 91 -9.61 -7.11 -2.68
CA TYR A 91 -8.67 -8.05 -2.05
C TYR A 91 -8.49 -7.77 -0.56
N VAL A 92 -7.87 -8.72 0.14
CA VAL A 92 -7.38 -8.62 1.52
C VAL A 92 -5.85 -8.66 1.53
N GLU A 93 -5.23 -7.56 1.94
CA GLU A 93 -3.77 -7.41 2.02
C GLU A 93 -3.25 -7.90 3.36
N GLN A 94 -2.28 -8.81 3.29
CA GLN A 94 -1.55 -9.44 4.38
C GLN A 94 -2.45 -9.74 5.60
N PRO A 95 -3.43 -10.66 5.51
CA PRO A 95 -4.27 -11.02 6.66
C PRO A 95 -3.44 -11.56 7.83
N CYS A 96 -2.50 -12.46 7.54
CA CYS A 96 -1.70 -13.18 8.53
C CYS A 96 -0.19 -12.95 8.34
N THR A 97 0.62 -13.35 9.31
CA THR A 97 2.05 -13.00 9.34
C THR A 97 2.90 -13.89 8.44
N SER A 98 2.66 -15.20 8.42
CA SER A 98 3.51 -16.17 7.70
C SER A 98 2.94 -16.62 6.36
N VAL A 99 3.82 -17.11 5.48
CA VAL A 99 3.44 -17.68 4.18
C VAL A 99 2.51 -18.89 4.33
N ASP A 100 2.73 -19.74 5.33
CA ASP A 100 1.88 -20.91 5.59
C ASP A 100 0.48 -20.50 6.02
N GLU A 101 0.36 -19.49 6.90
CA GLU A 101 -0.94 -18.94 7.29
C GLU A 101 -1.64 -18.26 6.11
N LEU A 102 -0.90 -17.53 5.25
CA LEU A 102 -1.45 -16.94 4.03
C LEU A 102 -1.99 -18.01 3.07
N TYR A 103 -1.26 -19.11 2.89
CA TYR A 103 -1.72 -20.25 2.10
C TYR A 103 -3.01 -20.85 2.69
N GLU A 104 -3.05 -21.05 3.99
CA GLU A 104 -4.20 -21.62 4.68
C GLU A 104 -5.43 -20.72 4.56
N ILE A 105 -5.31 -19.42 4.88
CA ILE A 105 -6.44 -18.50 4.81
C ILE A 105 -6.94 -18.35 3.38
N ARG A 106 -6.03 -18.25 2.39
CA ARG A 106 -6.38 -18.23 0.97
C ARG A 106 -7.20 -19.46 0.58
N SER A 107 -6.81 -20.65 1.05
CA SER A 107 -7.58 -21.88 0.82
C SER A 107 -8.96 -21.85 1.49
N ARG A 108 -9.08 -21.31 2.70
CA ARG A 108 -10.35 -21.26 3.46
C ARG A 108 -11.37 -20.29 2.83
N VAL A 109 -10.90 -19.17 2.26
CA VAL A 109 -11.75 -18.11 1.69
C VAL A 109 -11.88 -18.15 0.16
N HIS A 110 -11.20 -19.09 -0.51
CA HIS A 110 -11.22 -19.22 -1.98
C HIS A 110 -12.64 -19.22 -2.59
N GLY A 111 -13.62 -19.82 -1.90
CA GLY A 111 -15.02 -19.87 -2.36
C GLY A 111 -15.75 -18.52 -2.37
N LEU A 112 -15.18 -17.49 -1.74
CA LEU A 112 -15.79 -16.16 -1.63
C LEU A 112 -15.47 -15.25 -2.82
N GLY A 113 -14.51 -15.64 -3.67
CA GLY A 113 -14.05 -14.80 -4.79
C GLY A 113 -13.21 -13.59 -4.38
N ILE A 114 -12.75 -13.53 -3.13
CA ILE A 114 -11.92 -12.44 -2.60
C ILE A 114 -10.45 -12.85 -2.68
N ALA A 115 -9.62 -12.06 -3.36
CA ALA A 115 -8.19 -12.31 -3.54
C ALA A 115 -7.39 -12.01 -2.25
N ILE A 116 -6.30 -12.76 -2.04
CA ILE A 116 -5.32 -12.47 -0.99
C ILE A 116 -4.09 -11.80 -1.61
N ALA A 117 -3.74 -10.61 -1.11
CA ALA A 117 -2.55 -9.87 -1.50
C ALA A 117 -1.45 -10.01 -0.42
N ALA A 118 -0.19 -10.17 -0.83
CA ALA A 118 0.95 -10.25 0.09
C ALA A 118 1.81 -8.96 0.05
N ASP A 119 2.10 -8.38 1.22
CA ASP A 119 2.98 -7.22 1.40
C ASP A 119 4.19 -7.57 2.26
N GLU A 120 4.02 -7.76 3.57
CA GLU A 120 5.09 -8.13 4.50
C GLU A 120 5.81 -9.41 4.07
N SER A 121 5.06 -10.40 3.56
CA SER A 121 5.61 -11.66 3.03
C SER A 121 6.41 -11.49 1.73
N VAL A 122 6.42 -10.29 1.12
CA VAL A 122 7.27 -9.93 -0.01
C VAL A 122 8.42 -9.04 0.48
N ARG A 123 8.10 -7.89 1.10
CA ARG A 123 9.08 -6.84 1.40
C ARG A 123 9.99 -7.10 2.61
N LYS A 124 9.59 -7.97 3.53
CA LYS A 124 10.38 -8.35 4.71
C LYS A 124 11.00 -9.75 4.56
N ALA A 125 10.66 -10.47 3.50
CA ALA A 125 11.14 -11.81 3.27
C ALA A 125 12.60 -11.81 2.79
N ALA A 126 13.35 -12.84 3.20
CA ALA A 126 14.67 -13.12 2.62
C ALA A 126 14.55 -13.53 1.14
N ASP A 127 13.45 -14.21 0.79
CA ASP A 127 13.07 -14.60 -0.56
C ASP A 127 11.70 -13.98 -0.92
N PRO A 128 11.67 -12.82 -1.60
CA PRO A 128 10.44 -12.08 -1.90
C PRO A 128 9.41 -12.82 -2.75
N VAL A 129 9.82 -13.83 -3.51
CA VAL A 129 8.90 -14.60 -4.39
C VAL A 129 8.44 -15.91 -3.75
N ALA A 130 8.91 -16.25 -2.54
CA ALA A 130 8.54 -17.49 -1.86
C ALA A 130 7.02 -17.62 -1.67
N VAL A 131 6.34 -16.50 -1.37
CA VAL A 131 4.88 -16.46 -1.22
C VAL A 131 4.14 -16.82 -2.52
N ALA A 132 4.68 -16.38 -3.67
CA ALA A 132 4.14 -16.71 -4.99
C ALA A 132 4.38 -18.19 -5.33
N ARG A 133 5.61 -18.69 -5.12
CA ARG A 133 5.96 -20.11 -5.34
C ARG A 133 5.14 -21.07 -4.48
N ALA A 134 4.78 -20.66 -3.26
CA ALA A 134 3.94 -21.43 -2.36
C ALA A 134 2.45 -21.42 -2.75
N GLY A 135 2.02 -20.56 -3.70
CA GLY A 135 0.61 -20.37 -4.03
C GLY A 135 -0.19 -19.72 -2.90
N ALA A 136 0.50 -18.95 -2.04
CA ALA A 136 -0.06 -18.35 -0.82
C ALA A 136 -0.67 -16.96 -1.03
N ALA A 137 -0.52 -16.38 -2.23
CA ALA A 137 -1.11 -15.10 -2.59
C ALA A 137 -1.60 -15.12 -4.05
N ASP A 138 -2.62 -14.31 -4.31
CA ASP A 138 -3.13 -14.03 -5.65
C ASP A 138 -2.49 -12.78 -6.24
N ILE A 139 -2.05 -11.84 -5.38
CA ILE A 139 -1.52 -10.54 -5.77
C ILE A 139 -0.26 -10.24 -4.93
N LEU A 140 0.77 -9.64 -5.54
CA LEU A 140 1.91 -9.10 -4.80
C LEU A 140 1.83 -7.58 -4.65
N VAL A 141 2.05 -7.08 -3.44
CA VAL A 141 2.23 -5.65 -3.15
C VAL A 141 3.71 -5.31 -3.27
N ILE A 142 4.04 -4.42 -4.19
CA ILE A 142 5.41 -4.07 -4.54
C ILE A 142 5.72 -2.66 -4.03
N LYS A 143 6.71 -2.56 -3.12
CA LYS A 143 7.18 -1.29 -2.55
C LYS A 143 8.65 -1.08 -2.89
N VAL A 144 8.96 0.01 -3.59
CA VAL A 144 10.29 0.22 -4.19
C VAL A 144 11.41 0.30 -3.16
N ALA A 145 11.27 1.13 -2.13
CA ALA A 145 12.34 1.36 -1.16
C ALA A 145 12.68 0.08 -0.36
N PRO A 146 11.73 -0.66 0.22
CA PRO A 146 12.01 -1.92 0.91
C PRO A 146 12.61 -3.01 -0.01
N LEU A 147 12.24 -3.03 -1.28
CA LEU A 147 12.74 -4.01 -2.24
C LEU A 147 14.08 -3.64 -2.88
N GLY A 148 14.68 -2.52 -2.49
CA GLY A 148 16.02 -2.14 -2.97
C GLY A 148 16.03 -1.51 -4.35
N GLY A 149 14.95 -0.84 -4.75
CA GLY A 149 14.89 -0.01 -5.95
C GLY A 149 14.14 -0.63 -7.13
N VAL A 150 13.89 0.21 -8.14
CA VAL A 150 13.00 -0.10 -9.28
C VAL A 150 13.45 -1.34 -10.05
N ARG A 151 14.77 -1.48 -10.31
CA ARG A 151 15.29 -2.63 -11.07
C ARG A 151 15.02 -3.95 -10.35
N ARG A 152 15.38 -4.04 -9.06
CA ARG A 152 15.15 -5.25 -8.26
C ARG A 152 13.66 -5.54 -8.12
N ALA A 153 12.82 -4.52 -8.02
CA ALA A 153 11.37 -4.70 -8.00
C ALA A 153 10.85 -5.30 -9.31
N LEU A 154 11.34 -4.88 -10.48
CA LEU A 154 11.00 -5.48 -11.77
C LEU A 154 11.45 -6.95 -11.86
N ASP A 155 12.67 -7.26 -11.43
CA ASP A 155 13.17 -8.64 -11.40
C ASP A 155 12.27 -9.55 -10.56
N ILE A 156 11.80 -9.06 -9.39
CA ILE A 156 10.87 -9.79 -8.51
C ILE A 156 9.49 -9.98 -9.18
N ILE A 157 8.98 -8.97 -9.87
CA ILE A 157 7.69 -9.05 -10.58
C ILE A 157 7.77 -10.14 -11.67
N ASP A 158 8.84 -10.11 -12.46
CA ASP A 158 9.07 -11.07 -13.54
C ASP A 158 9.23 -12.51 -13.02
N GLU A 159 9.94 -12.71 -11.91
CA GLU A 159 10.12 -14.02 -11.29
C GLU A 159 8.83 -14.55 -10.64
N ALA A 160 8.02 -13.66 -10.03
CA ALA A 160 6.81 -14.06 -9.31
C ALA A 160 5.69 -14.56 -10.25
N GLY A 161 5.54 -13.93 -11.42
CA GLY A 161 4.51 -14.31 -12.39
C GLY A 161 3.06 -14.14 -11.91
N LEU A 162 2.83 -13.30 -10.88
CA LEU A 162 1.51 -12.97 -10.34
C LEU A 162 1.11 -11.53 -10.69
N PRO A 163 -0.20 -11.20 -10.72
CA PRO A 163 -0.66 -9.82 -10.71
C PRO A 163 -0.03 -9.02 -9.57
N VAL A 164 0.27 -7.75 -9.82
CA VAL A 164 0.93 -6.89 -8.85
C VAL A 164 0.23 -5.54 -8.67
N VAL A 165 0.38 -4.97 -7.48
CA VAL A 165 -0.01 -3.60 -7.17
C VAL A 165 1.19 -2.87 -6.59
N VAL A 166 1.47 -1.65 -7.09
CA VAL A 166 2.53 -0.81 -6.54
C VAL A 166 1.98 0.00 -5.37
N SER A 167 2.72 0.04 -4.26
CA SER A 167 2.37 0.83 -3.08
C SER A 167 3.60 1.61 -2.58
N SER A 168 3.35 2.68 -1.85
CA SER A 168 4.39 3.40 -1.12
C SER A 168 4.71 2.72 0.22
N ALA A 169 5.83 3.10 0.82
CA ALA A 169 6.20 2.86 2.20
C ALA A 169 6.12 4.17 3.04
N LEU A 170 5.19 5.06 2.69
CA LEU A 170 5.04 6.41 3.27
C LEU A 170 6.29 7.29 3.05
N GLU A 171 6.77 7.37 1.81
CA GLU A 171 7.82 8.30 1.43
C GLU A 171 7.28 9.72 1.13
N SER A 172 8.19 10.71 1.13
CA SER A 172 7.93 12.02 0.50
C SER A 172 7.79 11.88 -1.02
N SER A 173 7.40 12.97 -1.70
CA SER A 173 7.26 12.95 -3.17
C SER A 173 8.52 12.52 -3.92
N ILE A 174 9.73 12.66 -3.34
CA ILE A 174 10.96 12.12 -3.94
C ILE A 174 10.90 10.58 -4.02
N GLY A 175 10.54 9.92 -2.93
CA GLY A 175 10.44 8.45 -2.90
C GLY A 175 9.24 7.95 -3.70
N LEU A 176 8.11 8.67 -3.67
CA LEU A 176 6.96 8.36 -4.50
C LEU A 176 7.28 8.42 -6.00
N GLY A 177 8.17 9.32 -6.43
CA GLY A 177 8.65 9.37 -7.81
C GLY A 177 9.25 8.04 -8.29
N ALA A 178 9.94 7.30 -7.41
CA ALA A 178 10.46 5.97 -7.75
C ALA A 178 9.33 4.92 -7.88
N SER A 179 8.29 5.02 -7.05
CA SER A 179 7.09 4.17 -7.15
C SER A 179 6.29 4.46 -8.42
N VAL A 180 6.18 5.72 -8.83
CA VAL A 180 5.59 6.12 -10.11
C VAL A 180 6.42 5.58 -11.29
N ASP A 181 7.75 5.72 -11.26
CA ASP A 181 8.63 5.17 -12.29
C ASP A 181 8.50 3.65 -12.42
N LEU A 182 8.45 2.91 -11.30
CA LEU A 182 8.17 1.48 -11.30
C LEU A 182 6.79 1.20 -11.93
N ALA A 183 5.74 1.86 -11.43
CA ALA A 183 4.38 1.66 -11.92
C ALA A 183 4.28 1.90 -13.43
N MET A 184 5.01 2.85 -14.02
CA MET A 184 5.03 3.10 -15.47
C MET A 184 5.78 2.06 -16.30
N ARG A 185 6.57 1.19 -15.67
CA ARG A 185 7.38 0.15 -16.31
C ARG A 185 6.78 -1.24 -16.24
N ILE A 186 5.66 -1.43 -15.53
CA ILE A 186 4.94 -2.70 -15.46
C ILE A 186 3.95 -2.78 -16.64
N GLU A 187 3.97 -3.82 -17.46
CA GLU A 187 3.06 -3.90 -18.61
C GLU A 187 1.59 -3.99 -18.18
N GLN A 188 1.26 -4.96 -17.34
CA GLN A 188 -0.09 -5.20 -16.82
C GLN A 188 -0.20 -4.68 -15.38
N LEU A 189 -1.00 -3.63 -15.19
CA LEU A 189 -1.20 -2.96 -13.90
C LEU A 189 -2.70 -2.70 -13.70
N ASP A 190 -3.41 -3.74 -13.31
CA ASP A 190 -4.88 -3.76 -13.26
C ASP A 190 -5.45 -3.08 -11.99
N TYR A 191 -4.60 -2.95 -10.96
CA TYR A 191 -4.94 -2.38 -9.66
C TYR A 191 -4.48 -0.92 -9.56
N ASP A 192 -5.36 -0.04 -9.09
CA ASP A 192 -4.96 1.33 -8.75
C ASP A 192 -3.88 1.30 -7.64
N CYS A 193 -2.85 2.14 -7.74
CA CYS A 193 -1.65 2.06 -6.90
C CYS A 193 -1.78 2.79 -5.55
N GLY A 194 -1.20 2.22 -4.50
CA GLY A 194 -1.17 2.78 -3.15
C GLY A 194 -0.10 3.86 -2.97
N ILE A 195 -0.03 4.83 -3.89
CA ILE A 195 1.04 5.84 -3.96
C ILE A 195 0.57 7.27 -3.70
N ALA A 196 -0.73 7.49 -3.43
CA ALA A 196 -1.29 8.78 -3.02
C ALA A 196 -1.05 9.12 -1.53
N THR A 197 0.03 8.62 -0.93
CA THR A 197 0.25 8.72 0.52
C THR A 197 0.88 10.03 0.97
N ASN A 198 1.39 10.86 0.06
CA ASN A 198 1.82 12.22 0.38
C ASN A 198 0.68 13.08 0.95
N VAL A 199 -0.58 12.77 0.62
CA VAL A 199 -1.77 13.38 1.22
C VAL A 199 -1.78 13.26 2.75
N LEU A 200 -1.11 12.24 3.32
CA LEU A 200 -1.06 12.00 4.76
C LEU A 200 -0.04 12.91 5.49
N PHE A 201 0.86 13.57 4.77
CA PHE A 201 1.83 14.49 5.33
C PHE A 201 1.26 15.91 5.42
N GLU A 202 1.65 16.66 6.47
CA GLU A 202 1.27 18.07 6.61
C GLU A 202 1.97 18.95 5.54
N ARG A 203 3.22 18.60 5.20
CA ARG A 203 4.07 19.35 4.28
C ARG A 203 4.93 18.39 3.46
N ASP A 204 5.32 18.83 2.27
CA ASP A 204 6.27 18.15 1.39
C ASP A 204 7.27 19.18 0.82
N ILE A 205 8.38 18.68 0.28
CA ILE A 205 9.44 19.48 -0.36
C ILE A 205 9.27 19.54 -1.88
N ILE A 206 8.26 18.86 -2.43
CA ILE A 206 7.81 19.03 -3.81
C ILE A 206 6.40 19.62 -3.75
N PRO A 207 6.10 20.70 -4.50
CA PRO A 207 4.77 21.29 -4.52
C PRO A 207 3.69 20.24 -4.84
N PRO A 208 2.51 20.31 -4.20
CA PRO A 208 1.48 19.29 -4.33
C PRO A 208 0.99 19.19 -5.78
N VAL A 209 0.79 17.96 -6.25
CA VAL A 209 -0.03 17.70 -7.43
C VAL A 209 -1.49 17.90 -7.01
N THR A 210 -2.24 18.72 -7.73
CA THR A 210 -3.61 19.12 -7.35
C THR A 210 -4.66 18.02 -7.51
N ASP A 211 -4.30 16.90 -8.13
CA ASP A 211 -5.10 15.68 -8.26
C ASP A 211 -4.26 14.49 -7.80
N PHE A 212 -4.71 13.80 -6.76
CA PHE A 212 -4.00 12.62 -6.22
C PHE A 212 -4.53 11.30 -6.78
N GLY A 213 -5.65 11.33 -7.52
CA GLY A 213 -6.19 10.17 -8.24
C GLY A 213 -5.28 9.69 -9.36
N THR A 214 -4.44 10.60 -9.88
CA THR A 214 -3.51 10.32 -10.97
C THR A 214 -2.14 10.95 -10.74
N PHE A 215 -1.07 10.18 -10.97
CA PHE A 215 0.31 10.71 -10.99
C PHE A 215 0.87 10.71 -12.41
N ALA A 216 1.41 11.86 -12.82
CA ALA A 216 2.13 12.04 -14.08
C ALA A 216 3.63 11.71 -13.94
N ALA A 217 4.27 11.41 -15.07
CA ALA A 217 5.65 10.90 -15.14
C ALA A 217 6.74 11.88 -14.69
N THR A 218 6.43 13.17 -14.57
CA THR A 218 7.44 14.20 -14.42
C THR A 218 7.87 14.32 -12.95
N PRO A 219 9.16 14.12 -12.62
CA PRO A 219 9.66 14.42 -11.28
C PRO A 219 9.38 15.89 -10.98
N GLY A 220 8.63 16.16 -9.91
CA GLY A 220 8.44 17.52 -9.44
C GLY A 220 9.79 18.12 -9.04
N MET A 221 9.91 19.44 -9.20
CA MET A 221 11.11 20.16 -8.77
C MET A 221 11.07 20.35 -7.25
N VAL A 222 12.20 20.11 -6.58
CA VAL A 222 12.32 20.37 -5.14
C VAL A 222 12.19 21.87 -4.89
N ASP A 223 11.30 22.23 -3.97
CA ASP A 223 11.21 23.56 -3.38
C ASP A 223 12.30 23.68 -2.31
N GLU A 224 13.42 24.31 -2.68
CA GLU A 224 14.57 24.52 -1.80
C GLU A 224 14.19 25.27 -0.52
N ARG A 225 13.21 26.19 -0.58
CA ARG A 225 12.75 26.90 0.60
C ARG A 225 11.99 25.95 1.54
N ALA A 226 11.10 25.13 1.00
CA ALA A 226 10.42 24.12 1.81
C ALA A 226 11.42 23.11 2.39
N ALA A 227 12.45 22.73 1.64
CA ALA A 227 13.51 21.84 2.11
C ALA A 227 14.30 22.45 3.28
N ASP A 228 14.61 23.75 3.22
CA ASP A 228 15.25 24.46 4.33
C ASP A 228 14.35 24.59 5.56
N GLU A 229 13.06 24.90 5.37
CA GLU A 229 12.09 25.04 6.46
C GLU A 229 11.79 23.70 7.16
N LEU A 230 11.84 22.58 6.44
CA LEU A 230 11.63 21.23 6.96
C LEU A 230 12.92 20.54 7.39
N ARG A 231 14.06 21.22 7.34
CA ARG A 231 15.36 20.66 7.71
C ARG A 231 15.36 20.29 9.20
N VAL A 232 15.74 19.06 9.49
CA VAL A 232 15.95 18.58 10.85
C VAL A 232 17.18 19.24 11.49
N SER A 233 17.33 19.14 12.82
CA SER A 233 18.53 19.66 13.49
C SER A 233 19.81 19.03 12.92
N PRO A 234 20.97 19.74 12.96
CA PRO A 234 22.24 19.19 12.47
C PRO A 234 22.62 17.84 13.10
N GLU A 235 22.31 17.65 14.39
CA GLU A 235 22.51 16.38 15.08
C GLU A 235 21.64 15.26 14.48
N ARG A 236 20.37 15.55 14.19
CA ARG A 236 19.45 14.58 13.58
C ARG A 236 19.85 14.27 12.14
N GLU A 237 20.32 15.26 11.39
CA GLU A 237 20.84 15.06 10.05
C GLU A 237 22.07 14.15 10.07
N GLN A 238 23.03 14.40 10.96
CA GLN A 238 24.20 13.55 11.11
C GLN A 238 23.81 12.12 11.49
N TRP A 239 22.85 11.95 12.42
CA TRP A 239 22.34 10.63 12.79
C TRP A 239 21.78 9.86 11.58
N TRP A 240 21.03 10.53 10.70
CA TRP A 240 20.51 9.93 9.46
C TRP A 240 21.60 9.56 8.48
N ARG A 241 22.63 10.41 8.31
CA ARG A 241 23.80 10.12 7.47
C ARG A 241 24.57 8.91 7.97
N ASP A 242 24.82 8.84 9.28
CA ASP A 242 25.50 7.70 9.90
C ASP A 242 24.69 6.42 9.74
N ARG A 243 23.35 6.50 9.88
CA ARG A 243 22.46 5.37 9.64
C ARG A 243 22.54 4.91 8.18
N ALA A 244 22.49 5.82 7.22
CA ALA A 244 22.62 5.48 5.80
C ALA A 244 23.97 4.80 5.50
N ALA A 245 25.07 5.29 6.07
CA ALA A 245 26.38 4.68 5.94
C ALA A 245 26.42 3.25 6.51
N ARG A 246 25.83 3.01 7.70
CA ARG A 246 25.71 1.67 8.27
C ARG A 246 24.88 0.72 7.41
N CYS A 247 23.80 1.20 6.80
CA CYS A 247 22.98 0.41 5.89
C CYS A 247 23.74 0.07 4.59
N LEU A 248 24.46 1.04 4.02
CA LEU A 248 25.25 0.83 2.81
C LEU A 248 26.37 -0.21 3.01
N ALA A 249 26.96 -0.28 4.20
CA ALA A 249 27.99 -1.27 4.53
C ALA A 249 27.48 -2.72 4.59
N LEU A 250 26.16 -2.95 4.52
CA LEU A 250 25.53 -4.28 4.50
C LEU A 250 25.12 -4.74 3.09
N LEU A 251 25.23 -3.86 2.09
CA LEU A 251 24.91 -4.12 0.68
C LEU A 251 26.17 -4.52 -0.11
#